data_AF-A0A7C6F017-F1
#
_entry.id   AF-A0A7C6F017-F1
#
_cell.length_a   1.000
_cell.length_b   1.000
_cell.length_c   1.000
_cell.angle_alpha   90.00
_cell.angle_beta   90.00
_cell.angle_gamma   90.00
#
_symmetry.space_group_name_H-M   'P 1'
#
loop_
_entity.id
_entity.type
_entity.pdbx_description
1 polymer ?
#
loop_
_entity_poly.entity_id
_entity_poly.type
_entity_poly.pdbx_seq_one_letter_code
_entity_poly.pdbx_strand_id
1 'polypeptide(L)'
;MRALRFICRILLGLVFIFSGFVKGIDPMGSAIKFSEYFSAFHLGFLGNFSLLFSVLLASAEFIIGIALLLGLRMKIASWAVFLFMSFFTILTLILALTNPVSDCGCFGDAIKLTNGQTFLKNVVLMVPVMMVFLSRNKFPVRYKPFGEWVTLGILYIGILLVIRYCYFYLPVIDFLPYRTGTNIPRAMEIPEGAPQDEY
;
A
#
# COMPACT_ATOMS: atom_id res chain seq x y z
N MET A 1 -2.50 -18.50 -22.75
CA MET A 1 -3.27 -17.34 -22.21
C MET A 1 -3.89 -17.55 -20.82
N ARG A 2 -4.46 -18.71 -20.46
CA ARG A 2 -5.04 -18.92 -19.09
C ARG A 2 -4.00 -18.85 -17.97
N ALA A 3 -2.85 -19.49 -18.16
CA ALA A 3 -1.74 -19.47 -17.19
C ALA A 3 -1.22 -18.06 -16.93
N LEU A 4 -0.95 -17.28 -17.99
CA LEU A 4 -0.48 -15.90 -17.87
C LEU A 4 -1.44 -15.01 -17.05
N ARG A 5 -2.75 -15.10 -17.31
CA ARG A 5 -3.76 -14.37 -16.51
C ARG A 5 -3.76 -14.79 -15.04
N PHE A 6 -3.56 -16.08 -14.77
CA PHE A 6 -3.48 -16.58 -13.41
C PHE A 6 -2.23 -16.06 -12.71
N ILE A 7 -1.07 -16.07 -13.38
CA ILE A 7 0.19 -15.53 -12.85
C ILE A 7 0.05 -14.03 -12.56
N CYS A 8 -0.46 -13.23 -13.50
CA CYS A 8 -0.67 -11.79 -13.29
C CYS A 8 -1.60 -11.53 -12.10
N ARG A 9 -2.67 -12.32 -11.96
CA ARG A 9 -3.61 -12.22 -10.83
C ARG A 9 -2.94 -12.54 -9.50
N ILE A 10 -2.19 -13.63 -9.42
CA ILE A 10 -1.48 -14.03 -8.19
C ILE A 10 -0.42 -13.00 -7.83
N LEU A 11 0.38 -12.55 -8.80
CA LEU A 11 1.41 -11.53 -8.58
C LEU A 11 0.80 -10.24 -8.03
N LEU A 12 -0.27 -9.73 -8.66
CA LEU A 12 -0.94 -8.53 -8.17
C LEU A 12 -1.55 -8.73 -6.79
N GLY A 13 -2.20 -9.88 -6.56
CA GLY A 13 -2.75 -10.22 -5.25
C GLY A 13 -1.68 -10.17 -4.16
N LEU A 14 -0.52 -10.80 -4.39
CA LEU A 14 0.58 -10.81 -3.45
C LEU A 14 1.16 -9.41 -3.19
N VAL A 15 1.39 -8.62 -4.23
CA VAL A 15 1.92 -7.25 -4.09
C VAL A 15 0.96 -6.37 -3.28
N PHE A 16 -0.34 -6.45 -3.54
CA PHE A 16 -1.35 -5.66 -2.82
C PHE A 16 -1.53 -6.13 -1.37
N ILE A 17 -1.52 -7.44 -1.13
CA ILE A 17 -1.56 -8.00 0.23
C ILE A 17 -0.34 -7.52 1.02
N PHE A 18 0.85 -7.63 0.45
CA PHE A 18 2.08 -7.20 1.09
C PHE A 18 2.06 -5.70 1.39
N SER A 19 1.70 -4.87 0.41
CA SER A 19 1.55 -3.42 0.55
C SER A 19 0.57 -3.03 1.66
N GLY A 20 -0.65 -3.60 1.63
CA GLY A 20 -1.69 -3.29 2.61
C GLY A 20 -1.36 -3.81 4.00
N PHE A 21 -0.72 -4.97 4.11
CA PHE A 21 -0.30 -5.53 5.39
C PHE A 21 0.81 -4.69 6.04
N VAL A 22 1.85 -4.31 5.29
CA VAL A 22 2.95 -3.49 5.82
C VAL A 22 2.45 -2.12 6.28
N LYS A 23 1.55 -1.48 5.53
CA LYS A 23 0.89 -0.24 5.97
C LYS A 23 -0.02 -0.46 7.19
N GLY A 24 -0.62 -1.65 7.30
CA GLY A 24 -1.52 -1.98 8.39
C GLY A 24 -0.82 -2.25 9.72
N ILE A 25 0.40 -2.80 9.70
CA ILE A 25 1.20 -3.00 10.92
C ILE A 25 1.87 -1.72 11.42
N ASP A 26 2.03 -0.70 10.57
CA ASP A 26 2.45 0.64 10.96
C ASP A 26 1.48 1.72 10.43
N PRO A 27 0.30 1.84 11.06
CA PRO A 27 -0.70 2.81 10.64
C PRO A 27 -0.24 4.26 10.93
N MET A 28 0.67 4.47 11.88
CA MET A 28 1.18 5.78 12.26
C MET A 28 2.19 6.30 11.25
N GLY A 29 3.15 5.50 10.80
CA GLY A 29 4.07 5.88 9.72
C GLY A 29 3.32 6.26 8.45
N SER A 30 2.31 5.45 8.08
CA SER A 30 1.43 5.75 6.95
C SER A 30 0.60 7.04 7.17
N ALA A 31 0.16 7.33 8.40
CA ALA A 31 -0.56 8.57 8.72
C ALA A 31 0.33 9.81 8.61
N ILE A 32 1.60 9.72 9.01
CA ILE A 32 2.58 10.81 8.84
C ILE A 32 2.75 11.13 7.36
N LYS A 33 2.89 10.12 6.50
CA LYS A 33 2.95 10.31 5.05
C LYS A 33 1.71 10.99 4.48
N PHE A 34 0.52 10.60 4.92
CA PHE A 34 -0.71 11.31 4.54
C PHE A 34 -0.69 12.77 4.98
N SER A 35 -0.18 13.07 6.18
CA SER A 35 -0.04 14.44 6.65
C SER A 35 0.96 15.24 5.80
N GLU A 36 2.08 14.65 5.38
CA GLU A 36 3.04 15.27 4.46
C GLU A 36 2.38 15.60 3.11
N TYR A 37 1.62 14.66 2.55
CA TYR A 37 0.85 14.90 1.33
C TYR A 37 -0.16 16.03 1.49
N PHE A 38 -0.94 16.04 2.58
CA PHE A 38 -1.93 17.09 2.79
C PHE A 38 -1.26 18.46 2.94
N SER A 39 -0.12 18.55 3.61
CA SER A 39 0.66 19.79 3.67
C SER A 39 1.18 20.22 2.29
N ALA A 40 1.76 19.30 1.52
CA ALA A 40 2.29 19.56 0.17
C ALA A 40 1.21 19.99 -0.83
N PHE A 41 0.00 19.46 -0.72
CA PHE A 41 -1.14 19.81 -1.58
C PHE A 41 -2.00 20.95 -1.02
N HIS A 42 -1.55 21.68 0.01
CA HIS A 42 -2.28 22.77 0.68
C HIS A 42 -3.65 22.36 1.28
N LEU A 43 -3.80 21.08 1.62
CA LEU A 43 -4.98 20.44 2.20
C LEU A 43 -4.81 20.19 3.71
N GLY A 44 -4.06 21.04 4.42
CA GLY A 44 -3.70 20.83 5.84
C GLY A 44 -4.87 20.63 6.79
N PHE A 45 -6.09 21.07 6.44
CA PHE A 45 -7.30 20.81 7.23
C PHE A 45 -7.65 19.31 7.36
N LEU A 46 -7.17 18.47 6.43
CA LEU A 46 -7.34 17.02 6.44
C LEU A 46 -6.33 16.30 7.34
N GLY A 47 -5.35 17.01 7.93
CA GLY A 47 -4.32 16.44 8.79
C GLY A 47 -4.88 15.56 9.91
N ASN A 48 -5.97 15.99 10.55
CA ASN A 48 -6.65 15.24 11.62
C ASN A 48 -7.27 13.91 11.14
N PHE A 49 -7.53 13.78 9.84
CA PHE A 49 -8.07 12.57 9.23
C PHE A 49 -6.98 11.66 8.65
N SER A 50 -5.70 12.02 8.73
CA SER A 50 -4.59 11.24 8.15
C SER A 50 -4.54 9.80 8.65
N LEU A 51 -4.82 9.58 9.95
CA LEU A 51 -4.89 8.23 10.50
C LEU A 51 -6.07 7.43 9.93
N LEU A 52 -7.22 8.07 9.75
CA LEU A 52 -8.39 7.43 9.13
C LEU A 52 -8.08 7.01 7.69
N PHE A 53 -7.49 7.91 6.88
CA PHE A 53 -7.11 7.60 5.51
C PHE A 53 -6.02 6.53 5.43
N SER A 54 -5.07 6.54 6.35
CA SER A 54 -4.04 5.49 6.50
C SER A 54 -4.68 4.11 6.68
N VAL A 55 -5.60 3.97 7.65
CA VAL A 55 -6.28 2.71 7.93
C VAL A 55 -7.18 2.27 6.77
N LEU A 56 -7.91 3.21 6.16
CA LEU A 56 -8.74 2.92 4.99
C LEU A 56 -7.91 2.47 3.79
N LEU A 57 -6.77 3.10 3.53
CA LEU A 57 -5.88 2.72 2.43
C LEU A 57 -5.30 1.32 2.64
N ALA A 58 -4.72 1.07 3.82
CA ALA A 58 -4.10 -0.20 4.16
C ALA A 58 -5.10 -1.37 4.04
N SER A 59 -6.29 -1.19 4.63
CA SER A 59 -7.35 -2.19 4.58
C SER A 59 -7.92 -2.39 3.17
N ALA A 60 -8.10 -1.33 2.37
CA ALA A 60 -8.53 -1.43 0.98
C ALA A 60 -7.52 -2.21 0.12
N GLU A 61 -6.22 -1.92 0.22
CA GLU A 61 -5.17 -2.64 -0.51
C GLU A 61 -5.15 -4.12 -0.15
N PHE A 62 -5.20 -4.42 1.14
CA PHE A 62 -5.19 -5.79 1.63
C PHE A 62 -6.38 -6.59 1.11
N ILE A 63 -7.59 -6.02 1.17
CA ILE A 63 -8.82 -6.69 0.69
C ILE A 63 -8.84 -6.85 -0.82
N ILE A 64 -8.42 -5.84 -1.58
CA ILE A 64 -8.28 -5.96 -3.04
C ILE A 64 -7.29 -7.08 -3.37
N GLY A 65 -6.15 -7.13 -2.68
CA GLY A 65 -5.13 -8.16 -2.87
C GLY A 65 -5.65 -9.57 -2.58
N ILE A 66 -6.37 -9.76 -1.47
CA ILE A 66 -7.01 -11.04 -1.11
C ILE A 66 -8.07 -11.43 -2.14
N ALA A 67 -8.92 -10.49 -2.55
CA ALA A 67 -9.96 -10.75 -3.54
C ALA A 67 -9.35 -11.22 -4.86
N LEU A 68 -8.25 -10.60 -5.31
CA LEU A 68 -7.51 -11.03 -6.49
C LEU A 68 -6.86 -12.40 -6.29
N LEU A 69 -6.19 -12.65 -5.15
CA LEU A 69 -5.48 -13.90 -4.88
C LEU A 69 -6.44 -15.11 -4.83
N LEU A 70 -7.54 -14.98 -4.08
CA LEU A 70 -8.55 -16.03 -3.92
C LEU A 70 -9.52 -16.11 -5.11
N GLY A 71 -9.58 -15.07 -5.94
CA GLY A 71 -10.45 -15.04 -7.12
C GLY A 71 -11.90 -14.69 -6.79
N LEU A 72 -12.11 -13.96 -5.69
CA LEU A 72 -13.42 -13.55 -5.20
C LEU A 72 -13.88 -12.32 -5.95
N ARG A 73 -15.13 -12.33 -6.44
CA ARG A 73 -15.74 -11.16 -7.10
C ARG A 73 -14.83 -10.48 -8.12
N MET A 74 -14.20 -11.26 -9.00
CA MET A 74 -13.17 -10.78 -9.92
C MET A 74 -13.56 -9.54 -10.73
N LYS A 75 -14.84 -9.34 -11.07
CA LYS A 75 -15.28 -8.11 -11.73
C LYS A 75 -15.08 -6.87 -10.87
N ILE A 76 -15.49 -6.92 -9.61
CA ILE A 76 -15.35 -5.82 -8.65
C ILE A 76 -13.88 -5.63 -8.30
N ALA A 77 -13.17 -6.72 -7.97
CA ALA A 77 -11.75 -6.67 -7.62
C ALA A 77 -10.88 -6.10 -8.76
N SER A 78 -11.19 -6.47 -10.02
CA SER A 78 -10.48 -5.93 -11.19
C SER A 78 -10.73 -4.44 -11.41
N TRP A 79 -11.97 -3.96 -11.19
CA TRP A 79 -12.28 -2.54 -11.23
C TRP A 79 -11.60 -1.76 -10.11
N ALA A 80 -11.64 -2.31 -8.89
CA ALA A 80 -11.02 -1.71 -7.72
C ALA A 80 -9.50 -1.57 -7.91
N VAL A 81 -8.79 -2.65 -8.28
CA VAL A 81 -7.34 -2.59 -8.50
C VAL A 81 -6.97 -1.66 -9.66
N PHE A 82 -7.77 -1.61 -10.73
CA PHE A 82 -7.53 -0.71 -11.85
C PHE A 82 -7.66 0.76 -11.46
N LEU A 83 -8.76 1.12 -10.78
CA LEU A 83 -8.97 2.49 -10.31
C LEU A 83 -7.88 2.90 -9.30
N PHE A 84 -7.57 1.99 -8.37
CA PHE A 84 -6.56 2.22 -7.34
C PHE A 84 -5.18 2.45 -7.97
N MET A 85 -4.74 1.56 -8.87
CA MET A 85 -3.46 1.72 -9.56
C MET A 85 -3.42 2.94 -10.47
N SER A 86 -4.54 3.28 -11.12
CA SER A 86 -4.63 4.49 -11.97
C SER A 86 -4.42 5.75 -11.13
N PHE A 87 -5.11 5.85 -9.99
CA PHE A 87 -4.94 6.95 -9.04
C PHE A 87 -3.48 7.06 -8.55
N PHE A 88 -2.89 5.95 -8.07
CA PHE A 88 -1.51 5.96 -7.60
C PHE A 88 -0.49 6.24 -8.71
N THR A 89 -0.75 5.82 -9.94
CA THR A 89 0.15 6.12 -11.07
C THR A 89 0.13 7.62 -11.39
N ILE A 90 -1.03 8.26 -11.37
CA ILE A 90 -1.15 9.72 -11.57
C ILE A 90 -0.50 10.47 -10.40
N LEU A 91 -0.78 10.06 -9.16
CA LEU A 91 -0.16 10.66 -7.98
C LEU A 91 1.37 10.55 -8.05
N THR A 92 1.91 9.36 -8.30
CA THR A 92 3.37 9.15 -8.39
C THR A 92 4.02 9.86 -9.57
N LEU A 93 3.29 10.07 -10.68
CA LEU A 93 3.77 10.92 -11.77
C LEU A 93 3.94 12.37 -11.30
N ILE A 94 2.98 12.92 -10.56
CA ILE A 94 3.09 14.27 -9.98
C ILE A 94 4.31 14.33 -9.05
N LEU A 95 4.47 13.35 -8.17
CA LEU A 95 5.61 13.29 -7.24
C LEU A 95 6.96 13.19 -7.95
N ALA A 96 7.04 12.43 -9.04
CA ALA A 96 8.27 12.30 -9.82
C ALA A 96 8.66 13.62 -10.51
N LEU A 97 7.70 14.49 -10.82
CA LEU A 97 7.94 15.77 -11.47
C LEU A 97 8.21 16.91 -10.46
N THR A 98 7.45 16.97 -9.36
CA THR A 98 7.51 18.10 -8.42
C THR A 98 8.31 17.82 -7.15
N ASN A 99 8.70 16.56 -6.90
CA ASN A 99 9.38 16.08 -5.68
C ASN A 99 8.93 16.78 -4.38
N PRO A 100 7.62 16.83 -4.09
CA PRO A 100 7.13 17.59 -2.95
C PRO A 100 7.26 16.83 -1.63
N VAL A 101 7.51 15.51 -1.69
CA VAL A 101 7.77 14.62 -0.55
C VAL A 101 8.94 13.69 -0.88
N SER A 102 9.64 13.25 0.15
CA SER A 102 10.87 12.43 0.04
C SER A 102 10.63 11.01 -0.46
N ASP A 103 9.48 10.41 -0.14
CA ASP A 103 9.10 9.08 -0.60
C ASP A 103 7.59 8.89 -0.67
N CYS A 104 7.15 7.93 -1.51
CA CYS A 104 5.72 7.74 -1.77
C CYS A 104 4.98 6.99 -0.64
N GLY A 105 5.69 6.31 0.27
CA GLY A 105 5.09 5.46 1.31
C GLY A 105 4.33 4.21 0.81
N CYS A 106 4.44 3.83 -0.48
CA CYS A 106 3.66 2.73 -1.05
C CYS A 106 3.86 1.37 -0.37
N PHE A 107 5.02 1.10 0.24
CA PHE A 107 5.29 -0.14 0.98
C PHE A 107 5.62 0.14 2.44
N GLY A 108 5.14 1.26 3.00
CA GLY A 108 5.54 1.73 4.33
C GLY A 108 7.06 1.84 4.46
N ASP A 109 7.58 1.61 5.67
CA ASP A 109 9.02 1.63 5.93
C ASP A 109 9.77 0.36 5.47
N ALA A 110 9.07 -0.67 5.00
CA ALA A 110 9.73 -1.91 4.57
C ALA A 110 10.58 -1.73 3.30
N ILE A 111 10.15 -0.87 2.37
CA ILE A 111 10.88 -0.59 1.12
C ILE A 111 10.76 0.90 0.77
N LYS A 112 11.84 1.65 1.00
CA LYS A 112 11.97 3.06 0.58
C LYS A 112 12.43 3.12 -0.87
N LEU A 113 11.56 3.64 -1.73
CA LEU A 113 11.81 3.82 -3.17
C LEU A 113 11.81 5.31 -3.49
N THR A 114 12.69 5.74 -4.38
CA THR A 114 12.65 7.13 -4.88
C THR A 114 11.36 7.38 -5.67
N ASN A 115 10.95 8.64 -5.79
CA ASN A 115 9.71 9.01 -6.51
C ASN A 115 9.71 8.48 -7.95
N GLY A 116 10.84 8.59 -8.66
CA GLY A 116 11.00 8.04 -10.01
C GLY A 116 10.93 6.52 -10.08
N GLN A 117 11.56 5.80 -9.14
CA GLN A 117 11.48 4.34 -9.08
C GLN A 117 10.06 3.86 -8.76
N THR A 118 9.35 4.56 -7.87
CA THR A 118 7.97 4.24 -7.54
C THR A 118 7.04 4.43 -8.73
N PHE A 119 7.20 5.53 -9.48
CA PHE A 119 6.46 5.76 -10.71
C PHE A 119 6.71 4.64 -11.73
N LEU A 120 7.97 4.30 -12.00
CA LEU A 120 8.32 3.23 -12.93
C LEU A 120 7.72 1.89 -12.51
N LYS A 121 7.81 1.53 -11.22
CA LYS A 121 7.18 0.33 -10.66
C LYS A 121 5.66 0.34 -10.89
N ASN A 122 4.98 1.46 -10.67
CA ASN A 122 3.54 1.56 -10.89
C ASN A 122 3.16 1.40 -12.37
N VAL A 123 3.95 1.97 -13.28
CA VAL A 123 3.78 1.78 -14.74
C VAL A 123 3.96 0.31 -15.12
N VAL A 124 4.98 -0.36 -14.60
CA VAL A 124 5.20 -1.80 -14.85
C VAL A 124 4.05 -2.65 -14.28
N LEU A 125 3.57 -2.34 -13.07
CA LEU A 125 2.41 -3.01 -12.46
C LEU A 125 1.09 -2.72 -13.19
N MET A 126 1.00 -1.63 -13.95
CA MET A 126 -0.18 -1.35 -14.76
C MET A 126 -0.39 -2.40 -15.86
N VAL A 127 0.68 -3.03 -16.38
CA VAL A 127 0.59 -4.07 -17.41
C VAL A 127 -0.21 -5.30 -16.92
N PRO A 128 0.15 -5.98 -15.82
CA PRO A 128 -0.65 -7.08 -15.30
C PRO A 128 -2.05 -6.63 -14.85
N VAL A 129 -2.21 -5.39 -14.38
CA VAL A 129 -3.53 -4.83 -14.00
C VAL A 129 -4.45 -4.77 -15.21
N MET A 130 -3.97 -4.20 -16.32
CA MET A 130 -4.71 -4.13 -17.58
C MET A 130 -5.07 -5.53 -18.08
N MET A 131 -4.15 -6.50 -17.95
CA MET A 131 -4.43 -7.87 -18.36
C MET A 131 -5.57 -8.49 -17.54
N VAL A 132 -5.55 -8.33 -16.21
CA VAL A 132 -6.59 -8.82 -15.31
C VAL A 132 -7.92 -8.10 -15.59
N PHE A 133 -7.88 -6.78 -15.78
CA PHE A 133 -9.05 -5.96 -16.09
C PHE A 133 -9.73 -6.35 -17.39
N LEU A 134 -8.99 -6.51 -18.49
CA LEU A 134 -9.53 -6.95 -19.78
C LEU A 134 -10.07 -8.39 -19.72
N SER A 135 -9.52 -9.20 -18.82
CA SER A 135 -9.92 -10.59 -18.63
C SER A 135 -10.96 -10.81 -17.54
N ARG A 136 -11.49 -9.75 -16.93
CA ARG A 136 -12.39 -9.79 -15.76
C ARG A 136 -13.62 -10.70 -15.93
N ASN A 137 -14.13 -10.82 -17.16
CA ASN A 137 -15.31 -11.64 -17.48
C ASN A 137 -14.98 -13.12 -17.76
N LYS A 138 -13.70 -13.49 -17.83
CA LYS A 138 -13.24 -14.85 -18.21
C LYS A 138 -12.86 -15.71 -17.00
N PHE A 139 -12.97 -15.18 -15.78
CA PHE A 139 -12.69 -15.92 -14.55
C PHE A 139 -13.91 -16.72 -14.11
N PRO A 140 -13.77 -18.03 -13.79
CA PRO A 140 -14.88 -18.84 -13.31
C PRO A 140 -15.29 -18.39 -11.91
N VAL A 141 -16.61 -18.37 -11.65
CA VAL A 141 -17.14 -18.15 -10.31
C VAL A 141 -16.94 -19.42 -9.49
N ARG A 142 -16.08 -19.36 -8.46
CA ARG A 142 -15.71 -20.52 -7.64
C ARG A 142 -16.61 -20.68 -6.40
N TYR A 143 -17.16 -19.59 -5.89
CA TYR A 143 -17.89 -19.53 -4.63
C TYR A 143 -19.32 -19.00 -4.82
N LYS A 144 -20.23 -19.39 -3.92
CA LYS A 144 -21.57 -18.78 -3.88
C LYS A 144 -21.45 -17.30 -3.48
N PRO A 145 -22.30 -16.42 -4.05
CA PRO A 145 -22.31 -14.98 -3.78
C PRO A 145 -22.19 -14.59 -2.29
N PHE A 146 -22.91 -15.29 -1.41
CA PHE A 146 -22.91 -15.04 0.03
C PHE A 146 -21.59 -15.43 0.70
N GLY A 147 -21.02 -16.58 0.31
CA GLY A 147 -19.75 -17.06 0.86
C GLY A 147 -18.60 -16.11 0.56
N GLU A 148 -18.56 -15.52 -0.64
CA GLU A 148 -17.54 -14.53 -1.00
C GLU A 148 -17.57 -13.30 -0.09
N TRP A 149 -18.76 -12.73 0.16
CA TRP A 149 -18.91 -11.56 1.03
C TRP A 149 -18.57 -11.86 2.48
N VAL A 150 -18.96 -13.04 2.98
CA VAL A 150 -18.61 -13.48 4.33
C VAL A 150 -17.09 -13.63 4.47
N THR A 151 -16.42 -14.27 3.51
CA THR A 151 -14.95 -14.41 3.53
C THR A 151 -14.26 -13.05 3.50
N LEU A 152 -14.67 -12.14 2.61
CA LEU A 152 -14.09 -10.80 2.55
C LEU A 152 -14.37 -10.00 3.83
N GLY A 153 -15.57 -10.10 4.40
CA GLY A 153 -15.95 -9.44 5.64
C GLY A 153 -15.13 -9.91 6.84
N ILE A 154 -14.95 -11.23 6.99
CA ILE A 154 -14.12 -11.80 8.05
C ILE A 154 -12.66 -11.32 7.91
N LEU A 155 -12.10 -11.35 6.71
CA LEU A 155 -10.73 -10.91 6.47
C LEU A 155 -10.55 -9.40 6.67
N TYR A 156 -11.58 -8.60 6.36
CA TYR A 156 -11.59 -7.16 6.62
C TYR A 156 -11.61 -6.85 8.11
N ILE A 157 -12.45 -7.54 8.88
CA ILE A 157 -12.44 -7.41 10.34
C ILE A 157 -11.08 -7.87 10.91
N GLY A 158 -10.51 -8.95 10.37
CA GLY A 158 -9.20 -9.45 10.76
C GLY A 158 -8.08 -8.42 10.61
N ILE A 159 -7.97 -7.77 9.44
CA ILE A 159 -6.95 -6.72 9.24
C ILE A 159 -7.19 -5.49 10.11
N LEU A 160 -8.45 -5.09 10.35
CA LEU A 160 -8.77 -3.99 11.26
C LEU A 160 -8.37 -4.31 12.71
N LEU A 161 -8.54 -5.54 13.16
CA LEU A 161 -8.07 -5.98 14.49
C LEU A 161 -6.55 -5.95 14.59
N VAL A 162 -5.83 -6.36 13.53
CA VAL A 162 -4.36 -6.28 13.47
C VAL A 162 -3.90 -4.82 13.51
N ILE A 163 -4.51 -3.94 12.72
CA ILE A 163 -4.23 -2.51 12.70
C ILE A 163 -4.49 -1.90 14.09
N ARG A 164 -5.63 -2.22 14.70
CA ARG A 164 -5.97 -1.76 16.06
C ARG A 164 -4.93 -2.24 17.06
N TYR A 165 -4.50 -3.50 16.98
CA TYR A 165 -3.46 -4.03 17.85
C TYR A 165 -2.16 -3.25 17.67
N CYS A 166 -1.68 -3.06 16.44
CA CYS A 166 -0.43 -2.33 16.15
C CYS A 166 -0.52 -0.82 16.41
N TYR A 167 -1.72 -0.28 16.58
CA TYR A 167 -1.90 1.10 17.03
C TYR A 167 -1.69 1.24 18.55
N PHE A 168 -2.11 0.25 19.34
CA PHE A 168 -1.96 0.26 20.80
C PHE A 168 -0.67 -0.40 21.29
N TYR A 169 -0.12 -1.32 20.51
CA TYR A 169 1.08 -2.11 20.80
C TYR A 169 2.10 -1.95 19.67
N LEU A 170 3.35 -2.34 19.90
CA LEU A 170 4.37 -2.27 18.85
C LEU A 170 3.97 -3.09 17.62
N PRO A 171 4.43 -2.69 16.41
CA PRO A 171 4.22 -3.44 15.18
C PRO A 171 4.65 -4.91 15.34
N VAL A 172 3.84 -5.83 14.81
CA VAL A 172 4.15 -7.28 14.85
C VAL A 172 5.47 -7.56 14.13
N ILE A 173 5.78 -6.78 13.10
CA ILE A 173 7.08 -6.81 12.42
C ILE A 173 7.61 -5.37 12.42
N ASP A 174 8.73 -5.17 13.09
CA ASP A 174 9.36 -3.86 13.22
C ASP A 174 10.22 -3.56 11.99
N PHE A 175 9.73 -2.65 11.15
CA PHE A 175 10.46 -2.09 10.01
C PHE A 175 11.03 -0.70 10.30
N LEU A 176 10.92 -0.20 11.55
CA LEU A 176 11.43 1.12 11.90
C LEU A 176 12.97 1.14 11.88
N PRO A 177 13.57 2.33 11.62
CA PRO A 177 15.02 2.49 11.64
C PRO A 177 15.63 2.28 13.03
N TYR A 178 14.88 2.55 14.10
CA TYR A 178 15.35 2.37 15.48
C TYR A 178 14.69 1.14 16.11
N ARG A 179 15.43 0.02 16.14
CA ARG A 179 14.95 -1.20 16.78
C ARG A 179 14.88 -1.06 18.30
N THR A 180 14.04 -1.86 18.92
CA THR A 180 14.00 -2.01 20.38
C THR A 180 15.40 -2.29 20.96
N GLY A 181 15.83 -1.48 21.93
CA GLY A 181 17.16 -1.55 22.53
C GLY A 181 18.24 -0.68 21.87
N THR A 182 17.94 0.04 20.79
CA THR A 182 18.88 0.98 20.16
C THR A 182 19.05 2.23 21.02
N ASN A 183 20.30 2.62 21.29
CA ASN A 183 20.59 3.92 21.91
C ASN A 183 20.43 5.02 20.86
N ILE A 184 19.31 5.75 20.93
CA ILE A 184 18.92 6.75 19.94
C ILE A 184 19.97 7.87 19.78
N PRO A 185 20.50 8.48 20.87
CA PRO A 185 21.57 9.48 20.76
C PRO A 185 22.76 9.01 19.94
N ARG A 186 23.24 7.79 20.19
CA ARG A 186 24.37 7.22 19.47
C ARG A 186 24.04 6.88 18.01
N ALA A 187 22.80 6.48 17.74
CA ALA A 187 22.34 6.17 16.39
C ALA A 187 22.05 7.42 15.53
N MET A 188 21.93 8.60 16.14
CA MET A 188 21.82 9.89 15.45
C MET A 188 23.18 10.59 15.26
N GLU A 189 24.28 10.00 15.71
CA GLU A 189 25.62 10.55 15.45
C GLU A 189 25.90 10.53 13.94
N ILE A 190 26.13 11.70 13.36
CA ILE A 190 26.46 11.85 11.94
C ILE A 190 27.87 11.28 11.74
N PRO A 191 28.05 10.24 10.90
CA PRO A 191 29.37 9.68 10.66
C PRO A 191 30.30 10.71 10.00
N GLU A 192 31.57 10.72 10.40
CA GLU A 192 32.56 11.64 9.85
C GLU A 192 32.65 11.48 8.33
N GLY A 193 32.36 12.56 7.59
CA GLY A 193 32.35 12.57 6.12
C GLY A 193 30.99 12.31 5.46
N ALA A 194 29.88 12.29 6.20
CA ALA A 194 28.55 12.27 5.60
C ALA A 194 28.36 13.51 4.69
N PRO A 195 27.83 13.35 3.46
CA PRO A 195 27.51 14.48 2.60
C PRO A 195 26.54 15.42 3.33
N GLN A 196 26.86 16.70 3.37
CA GLN A 196 25.95 17.71 3.92
C GLN A 196 24.78 17.91 2.97
N ASP A 197 23.59 18.16 3.52
CA ASP A 197 22.42 18.51 2.75
C ASP A 197 22.72 19.80 1.95
N GLU A 198 22.78 19.68 0.63
CA GLU A 198 22.86 20.84 -0.26
C GLU A 198 21.47 21.47 -0.35
N TYR A 199 21.34 22.72 0.13
CA TYR A 199 20.12 23.53 0.09
C TYR A 199 20.05 24.41 -1.16
#